data_AF-A0A094D4R5-F1
#
_entry.id   AF-A0A094D4R5-F1
#
_cell.length_a   1.000
_cell.length_b   1.000
_cell.length_c   1.000
_cell.angle_alpha   90.00
_cell.angle_beta   90.00
_cell.angle_gamma   90.00
#
_symmetry.space_group_name_H-M   'P 1'
#
loop_
_entity.id
_entity.type
_entity.pdbx_description
1 polymer ?
#
loop_
_entity_poly.entity_id
_entity_poly.type
_entity_poly.pdbx_seq_one_letter_code
_entity_poly.pdbx_strand_id
1 'polypeptide(L)'
;MAEAIAGLALASSIITVIDITRKVVTTGWQCYRGTGNAPKELVEVMSELMSLLGILDTLHSHLINLHDNDPKNFLALEELNRPDAVLAACAVVLQDVLDILRVLQKRRLRSIIATATSSQKFMTVKSRIERLKDLLILALSSDHVTLSHAIAEYLQQAFGELQDKQHKIYCELLNIDNHITKLSRVSDEMTISQKEKHEASADRYYKTLCWLSAVDFEATHFNACKLQQHGTGLWLINGRDFPEWAGKDNSIFWLHAIPGTGKTIL
;
A
#
# COMPACT_ATOMS: atom_id res chain seq x y z
N MET A 1 -9.09 -17.76 -22.95
CA MET A 1 -10.43 -17.98 -23.53
C MET A 1 -11.02 -19.34 -23.13
N ALA A 2 -10.27 -20.45 -23.19
CA ALA A 2 -10.75 -21.77 -22.76
C ALA A 2 -11.07 -21.87 -21.24
N GLU A 3 -10.27 -21.24 -20.39
CA GLU A 3 -10.42 -21.27 -18.91
C GLU A 3 -11.63 -20.44 -18.42
N ALA A 4 -11.88 -19.28 -19.04
CA ALA A 4 -13.09 -18.49 -18.77
C ALA A 4 -14.38 -19.27 -19.10
N ILE A 5 -14.34 -20.13 -20.12
CA ILE A 5 -15.45 -21.02 -20.48
C ILE A 5 -15.60 -22.15 -19.45
N ALA A 6 -14.50 -22.66 -18.89
CA ALA A 6 -14.51 -23.69 -17.85
C ALA A 6 -15.11 -23.18 -16.53
N GLY A 7 -14.74 -21.97 -16.09
CA GLY A 7 -15.31 -21.34 -14.89
C GLY A 7 -16.81 -21.07 -15.01
N LEU A 8 -17.27 -20.58 -16.17
CA LEU A 8 -18.70 -20.40 -16.44
C LEU A 8 -19.47 -21.72 -16.47
N ALA A 9 -18.88 -22.77 -17.06
CA ALA A 9 -19.48 -24.10 -17.08
C ALA A 9 -19.63 -24.68 -15.66
N LEU A 10 -18.60 -24.54 -14.82
CA LEU A 10 -18.64 -24.96 -13.42
C LEU A 10 -19.73 -24.22 -12.64
N ALA A 11 -19.80 -22.88 -12.78
CA ALA A 11 -20.81 -22.07 -12.12
C ALA A 11 -22.23 -22.51 -12.52
N SER A 12 -22.46 -22.78 -13.80
CA SER A 12 -23.74 -23.29 -14.31
C SER A 12 -24.09 -24.66 -13.74
N SER A 13 -23.12 -25.58 -13.65
CA SER A 13 -23.32 -26.91 -13.05
C SER A 13 -23.69 -26.80 -11.57
N ILE A 14 -23.03 -25.93 -10.81
CA ILE A 14 -23.33 -25.71 -9.39
C ILE A 14 -24.74 -25.15 -9.21
N ILE A 15 -25.13 -24.12 -9.99
CA ILE A 15 -26.49 -23.57 -9.96
C ILE A 15 -27.52 -24.67 -10.24
N THR A 16 -27.26 -25.53 -11.22
CA THR A 16 -28.17 -26.64 -11.56
C THR A 16 -28.35 -27.59 -10.37
N VAL A 17 -27.26 -27.95 -9.68
CA VAL A 17 -27.32 -28.82 -8.49
C VAL A 17 -28.02 -28.11 -7.32
N ILE A 18 -27.81 -26.80 -7.14
CA ILE A 18 -28.52 -25.99 -6.14
C ILE A 18 -30.04 -26.06 -6.37
N ASP A 19 -30.49 -25.85 -7.61
CA ASP A 19 -31.90 -25.85 -7.97
C ASP A 19 -32.55 -27.22 -7.73
N ILE A 20 -31.85 -28.31 -8.12
CA ILE A 20 -32.30 -29.67 -7.85
C ILE A 20 -32.40 -29.88 -6.33
N THR A 21 -31.39 -29.48 -5.55
CA THR A 21 -31.36 -29.64 -4.09
C THR A 21 -32.51 -28.89 -3.43
N ARG A 22 -32.77 -27.63 -3.81
CA ARG A 22 -33.91 -26.82 -3.31
C ARG A 22 -35.25 -27.50 -3.61
N LYS A 23 -35.40 -28.11 -4.79
CA LYS A 23 -36.59 -28.87 -5.15
C LYS A 23 -36.76 -30.13 -4.30
N VAL A 24 -35.68 -30.88 -4.04
CA VAL A 24 -35.70 -32.06 -3.16
C VAL A 24 -36.11 -31.68 -1.75
N VAL A 25 -35.49 -30.64 -1.19
CA VAL A 25 -35.78 -30.11 0.15
C VAL A 25 -37.25 -29.70 0.25
N THR A 26 -37.76 -28.94 -0.73
CA THR A 26 -39.17 -28.52 -0.75
C THR A 26 -40.12 -29.72 -0.75
N THR A 27 -39.84 -30.73 -1.58
CA THR A 27 -40.63 -31.96 -1.67
C THR A 27 -40.57 -32.77 -0.38
N GLY A 28 -39.39 -32.86 0.25
CA GLY A 28 -39.18 -33.54 1.52
C GLY A 28 -39.96 -32.90 2.66
N TRP A 29 -39.96 -31.56 2.75
CA TRP A 29 -40.76 -30.82 3.72
C TRP A 29 -42.27 -30.99 3.51
N GLN A 30 -42.74 -31.06 2.26
CA GLN A 30 -44.14 -31.37 1.97
C GLN A 30 -44.52 -32.79 2.44
N CYS A 31 -43.64 -33.77 2.23
CA CYS A 31 -43.84 -35.13 2.73
C CYS A 31 -43.89 -35.15 4.27
N TYR A 32 -42.97 -34.44 4.93
CA TYR A 32 -42.90 -34.32 6.38
C TYR A 32 -44.22 -33.77 6.97
N ARG A 33 -44.74 -32.66 6.42
CA ARG A 33 -46.01 -32.06 6.87
C ARG A 33 -47.24 -32.93 6.61
N GLY A 34 -47.21 -33.75 5.56
CA GLY A 34 -48.31 -34.65 5.21
C GLY A 34 -48.42 -35.90 6.09
N THR A 35 -47.40 -36.19 6.90
CA THR A 35 -47.36 -37.36 7.80
C THR A 35 -47.50 -36.94 9.26
N GLY A 36 -48.44 -37.52 10.00
CA GLY A 36 -48.63 -37.22 11.43
C GLY A 36 -47.47 -37.65 12.34
N ASN A 37 -46.56 -38.51 11.85
CA ASN A 37 -45.33 -38.91 12.53
C ASN A 37 -44.27 -39.25 11.47
N ALA A 38 -43.35 -38.33 11.20
CA ALA A 38 -42.33 -38.50 10.16
C ALA A 38 -41.22 -39.47 10.62
N PRO A 39 -40.66 -40.29 9.71
CA PRO A 39 -39.54 -41.17 10.04
C PRO A 39 -38.29 -40.35 10.40
N LYS A 40 -37.53 -40.78 11.41
CA LYS A 40 -36.32 -40.10 11.88
C LYS A 40 -35.28 -39.99 10.76
N GLU A 41 -35.20 -41.01 9.93
CA GLU A 41 -34.28 -41.11 8.80
C GLU A 41 -34.55 -40.04 7.75
N LEU A 42 -35.82 -39.65 7.55
CA LEU A 42 -36.17 -38.53 6.66
C LEU A 42 -35.64 -37.21 7.22
N VAL A 43 -35.73 -36.98 8.53
CA VAL A 43 -35.20 -35.78 9.18
C VAL A 43 -33.69 -35.70 9.02
N GLU A 44 -32.99 -36.83 9.18
CA GLU A 44 -31.54 -36.91 8.98
C GLU A 44 -31.14 -36.61 7.53
N VAL A 45 -31.81 -37.21 6.54
CA VAL A 45 -31.56 -36.92 5.12
C VAL A 45 -31.84 -35.44 4.81
N MET A 46 -32.91 -34.86 5.37
CA MET A 46 -33.22 -33.44 5.21
C MET A 46 -32.16 -32.52 5.82
N SER A 47 -31.59 -32.89 6.96
CA SER A 47 -30.46 -32.19 7.57
C SER A 47 -29.23 -32.22 6.66
N GLU A 48 -28.91 -33.40 6.09
CA GLU A 48 -27.79 -33.54 5.15
C GLU A 48 -28.01 -32.74 3.86
N LEU A 49 -29.24 -32.68 3.33
CA LEU A 49 -29.57 -31.87 2.16
C LEU A 49 -29.45 -30.37 2.41
N MET A 50 -29.88 -29.89 3.58
CA MET A 50 -29.71 -28.49 3.97
C MET A 50 -28.24 -28.13 4.12
N SER A 51 -27.43 -29.04 4.66
CA SER A 51 -25.99 -28.87 4.76
C SER A 51 -25.32 -28.85 3.38
N LEU A 52 -25.70 -29.76 2.48
CA LEU A 52 -25.24 -29.77 1.09
C LEU A 52 -25.59 -28.45 0.37
N LEU A 53 -26.82 -27.95 0.55
CA LEU A 53 -27.23 -26.67 -0.03
C LEU A 53 -26.35 -25.51 0.45
N GLY A 54 -26.02 -25.45 1.74
CA GLY A 54 -25.12 -24.42 2.29
C GLY A 54 -23.70 -24.48 1.71
N ILE A 55 -23.16 -25.69 1.49
CA ILE A 55 -21.86 -25.88 0.84
C ILE A 55 -21.92 -25.41 -0.62
N LEU A 56 -22.97 -25.76 -1.36
CA LEU A 56 -23.15 -25.35 -2.75
C LEU A 56 -23.34 -23.83 -2.88
N ASP A 57 -24.11 -23.19 -1.99
CA ASP A 57 -24.26 -21.72 -1.96
C ASP A 57 -22.91 -21.03 -1.64
N THR A 58 -22.09 -21.63 -0.76
CA THR A 58 -20.73 -21.14 -0.46
C THR A 58 -19.83 -21.22 -1.69
N LEU A 59 -19.83 -22.37 -2.38
CA LEU A 59 -19.10 -22.56 -3.63
C LEU A 59 -19.52 -21.57 -4.72
N HIS A 60 -20.84 -21.38 -4.88
CA HIS A 60 -21.37 -20.44 -5.85
C HIS A 60 -20.96 -19.00 -5.55
N SER A 61 -21.03 -18.58 -4.28
CA SER A 61 -20.58 -17.26 -3.82
C SER A 61 -19.08 -17.07 -4.07
N HIS A 62 -18.28 -18.12 -3.85
CA HIS A 62 -16.85 -18.09 -4.11
C HIS A 62 -16.57 -17.82 -5.60
N LEU A 63 -17.30 -18.48 -6.51
CA LEU A 63 -17.14 -18.30 -7.96
C LEU A 63 -17.62 -16.93 -8.46
N ILE A 64 -18.68 -16.35 -7.89
CA ILE A 64 -19.17 -15.01 -8.29
C ILE A 64 -18.16 -13.92 -7.92
N ASN A 65 -17.52 -14.04 -6.77
CA ASN A 65 -16.55 -13.05 -6.29
C ASN A 65 -15.22 -13.07 -7.06
N LEU A 66 -15.09 -13.95 -8.06
CA LEU A 66 -13.91 -13.99 -8.92
C LEU A 66 -13.97 -12.87 -9.94
N HIS A 67 -13.11 -11.87 -9.74
CA HIS A 67 -12.78 -10.89 -10.76
C HIS A 67 -11.63 -11.39 -11.64
N ASP A 68 -11.76 -11.06 -12.92
CA ASP A 68 -11.14 -11.55 -14.18
C ASP A 68 -9.60 -11.56 -14.30
N ASN A 69 -8.82 -11.58 -13.20
CA ASN A 69 -7.40 -11.21 -13.27
C ASN A 69 -6.37 -12.32 -13.01
N ASP A 70 -6.73 -13.57 -12.75
CA ASP A 70 -5.72 -14.65 -12.77
C ASP A 70 -6.30 -16.04 -13.10
N PRO A 71 -5.89 -16.67 -14.23
CA PRO A 71 -6.41 -17.96 -14.68
C PRO A 71 -6.01 -19.17 -13.81
N LYS A 72 -5.13 -19.00 -12.83
CA LYS A 72 -4.57 -20.12 -12.05
C LYS A 72 -5.42 -20.57 -10.86
N ASN A 73 -6.57 -19.95 -10.62
CA ASN A 73 -7.02 -19.87 -9.24
C ASN A 73 -7.60 -21.16 -8.65
N PHE A 74 -8.17 -22.12 -9.39
CA PHE A 74 -8.94 -23.19 -8.75
C PHE A 74 -8.95 -24.54 -9.48
N LEU A 75 -7.78 -25.20 -9.54
CA LEU A 75 -7.64 -26.52 -10.17
C LEU A 75 -8.50 -27.60 -9.51
N ALA A 76 -8.76 -27.53 -8.20
CA ALA A 76 -9.55 -28.54 -7.51
C ALA A 76 -11.07 -28.37 -7.75
N LEU A 77 -11.56 -27.13 -7.83
CA LEU A 77 -12.97 -26.87 -8.16
C LEU A 77 -13.31 -27.18 -9.62
N GLU A 78 -12.39 -26.96 -10.56
CA GLU A 78 -12.59 -27.38 -11.96
C GLU A 78 -12.74 -28.91 -12.09
N GLU A 79 -12.06 -29.66 -11.21
CA GLU A 79 -12.13 -31.12 -11.15
C GLU A 79 -13.54 -31.64 -10.79
N LEU A 80 -14.35 -30.81 -10.11
CA LEU A 80 -15.73 -31.14 -9.77
C LEU A 80 -16.68 -31.17 -10.98
N ASN A 81 -16.28 -30.63 -12.13
CA ASN A 81 -17.10 -30.53 -13.35
C ASN A 81 -16.67 -31.47 -14.48
N ARG A 82 -15.69 -32.36 -14.24
CA ARG A 82 -15.29 -33.37 -15.23
C ARG A 82 -16.42 -34.36 -15.56
N PRO A 83 -16.46 -34.95 -16.77
CA PRO A 83 -17.37 -36.05 -17.06
C PRO A 83 -17.04 -37.21 -16.09
N ASP A 84 -18.04 -37.69 -15.34
CA ASP A 84 -17.95 -38.56 -14.13
C ASP A 84 -17.72 -37.87 -12.77
N ALA A 85 -17.86 -36.55 -12.69
CA ALA A 85 -17.52 -35.79 -11.48
C ALA A 85 -18.61 -35.68 -10.40
N VAL A 86 -18.17 -35.14 -9.27
CA VAL A 86 -18.92 -34.96 -8.02
C VAL A 86 -20.26 -34.25 -8.22
N LEU A 87 -20.34 -33.23 -9.09
CA LEU A 87 -21.59 -32.50 -9.34
C LEU A 87 -22.62 -33.35 -10.10
N ALA A 88 -22.19 -34.17 -11.04
CA ALA A 88 -23.07 -35.13 -11.71
C ALA A 88 -23.55 -36.21 -10.72
N ALA A 89 -22.66 -36.69 -9.85
CA ALA A 89 -23.00 -37.62 -8.78
C ALA A 89 -24.01 -37.01 -7.78
N CYS A 90 -23.91 -35.71 -7.46
CA CYS A 90 -24.91 -34.99 -6.68
C CYS A 90 -26.28 -35.05 -7.36
N ALA A 91 -26.37 -34.74 -8.66
CA ALA A 91 -27.64 -34.79 -9.38
C ALA A 91 -28.28 -36.19 -9.33
N VAL A 92 -27.49 -37.25 -9.50
CA VAL A 92 -27.98 -38.64 -9.41
C VAL A 92 -28.49 -38.97 -8.01
N VAL A 93 -27.70 -38.66 -6.96
CA VAL A 93 -28.11 -38.90 -5.57
C VAL A 93 -29.39 -38.14 -5.21
N LEU A 94 -29.49 -36.87 -5.62
CA LEU A 94 -30.68 -36.05 -5.39
C LEU A 94 -31.91 -36.60 -6.12
N GLN A 95 -31.72 -37.16 -7.32
CA GLN A 95 -32.80 -37.82 -8.04
C GLN A 95 -33.26 -39.11 -7.33
N ASP A 96 -32.32 -39.89 -6.78
CA ASP A 96 -32.64 -41.06 -5.95
C ASP A 96 -33.45 -40.66 -4.69
N VAL A 97 -33.09 -39.55 -4.03
CA VAL A 97 -33.86 -38.99 -2.91
C VAL A 97 -35.28 -38.65 -3.37
N LEU A 98 -35.42 -37.93 -4.49
CA LEU A 98 -36.73 -37.54 -5.01
C LEU A 98 -37.62 -38.74 -5.30
N ASP A 99 -37.06 -39.82 -5.83
CA ASP A 99 -37.83 -41.03 -6.14
C ASP A 99 -38.26 -41.77 -4.87
N ILE A 100 -37.41 -41.80 -3.83
CA ILE A 100 -37.80 -42.28 -2.49
C ILE A 100 -38.95 -41.43 -1.93
N LEU A 101 -38.84 -40.11 -1.99
CA LEU A 101 -39.87 -39.18 -1.49
C LEU A 101 -41.21 -39.33 -2.24
N ARG A 102 -41.18 -39.48 -3.58
CA ARG A 102 -42.38 -39.70 -4.40
C ARG A 102 -43.09 -41.00 -4.04
N VAL A 103 -42.33 -42.08 -3.78
CA VAL A 103 -42.90 -43.37 -3.34
C VAL A 103 -43.60 -43.22 -2.00
N LEU A 104 -43.03 -42.44 -1.08
CA LEU A 104 -43.65 -42.15 0.23
C LEU A 104 -44.92 -41.30 0.08
N GLN A 105 -44.92 -40.31 -0.81
CA GLN A 105 -46.07 -39.44 -1.05
C GLN A 105 -47.27 -40.20 -1.64
N LYS A 106 -47.02 -41.14 -2.58
CA LYS A 106 -48.07 -41.96 -3.20
C LYS A 106 -48.65 -43.01 -2.24
N ARG A 107 -47.82 -43.55 -1.35
CA ARG A 107 -48.23 -44.51 -0.33
C ARG A 107 -48.73 -43.75 0.89
N ARG A 108 -49.98 -43.27 0.90
CA ARG A 108 -50.64 -42.79 2.13
C ARG A 108 -50.63 -43.92 3.18
N LEU A 109 -49.60 -43.93 4.01
CA LEU A 109 -49.29 -44.75 5.19
C LEU A 109 -50.29 -45.87 5.50
N ARG A 110 -50.18 -47.00 4.79
CA ARG A 110 -50.79 -48.27 5.19
C ARG A 110 -49.78 -49.41 5.04
N SER A 111 -48.81 -49.50 5.95
CA SER A 111 -48.28 -50.78 6.50
C SER A 111 -46.87 -50.61 7.08
N ILE A 112 -46.66 -51.32 8.19
CA ILE A 112 -45.46 -51.37 9.03
C ILE A 112 -44.30 -52.12 8.33
N ILE A 113 -44.54 -52.86 7.25
CA ILE A 113 -43.52 -53.66 6.54
C ILE A 113 -42.69 -52.78 5.57
N ALA A 114 -43.23 -51.63 5.15
CA ALA A 114 -42.52 -50.68 4.28
C ALA A 114 -41.46 -49.83 5.02
N THR A 115 -41.48 -49.79 6.35
CA THR A 115 -40.62 -48.90 7.16
C THR A 115 -39.17 -49.38 7.19
N ALA A 116 -38.91 -50.70 7.29
CA ALA A 116 -37.56 -51.26 7.33
C ALA A 116 -36.81 -51.11 5.99
N THR A 117 -37.47 -51.39 4.86
CA THR A 117 -36.86 -51.22 3.53
C THR A 117 -36.68 -49.74 3.15
N SER A 118 -37.56 -48.86 3.63
CA SER A 118 -37.42 -47.41 3.43
C SER A 118 -36.27 -46.84 4.27
N SER A 119 -36.11 -47.30 5.50
CA SER A 119 -35.01 -46.89 6.41
C SER A 119 -33.65 -47.21 5.80
N GLN A 120 -33.45 -48.43 5.27
CA GLN A 120 -32.18 -48.80 4.62
C GLN A 120 -31.87 -47.94 3.38
N LYS A 121 -32.88 -47.59 2.58
CA LYS A 121 -32.72 -46.71 1.42
C LYS A 121 -32.34 -45.29 1.84
N PHE A 122 -32.96 -44.76 2.90
CA PHE A 122 -32.59 -43.47 3.46
C PHE A 122 -31.14 -43.45 3.97
N MET A 123 -30.71 -44.49 4.70
CA MET A 123 -29.33 -44.59 5.17
C MET A 123 -28.31 -44.68 4.03
N THR A 124 -28.65 -45.41 2.95
CA THR A 124 -27.79 -45.52 1.77
C THR A 124 -27.64 -44.19 1.04
N VAL A 125 -28.72 -43.41 0.96
CA VAL A 125 -28.70 -42.11 0.31
C VAL A 125 -28.02 -41.06 1.20
N LYS A 126 -28.24 -41.11 2.51
CA LYS A 126 -27.56 -40.27 3.50
C LYS A 126 -26.03 -40.39 3.39
N SER A 127 -25.51 -41.62 3.41
CA SER A 127 -24.06 -41.84 3.33
C SER A 127 -23.45 -41.38 2.00
N ARG A 128 -24.20 -41.45 0.91
CA ARG A 128 -23.79 -40.89 -0.39
C ARG A 128 -23.76 -39.36 -0.35
N ILE A 129 -24.73 -38.71 0.29
CA ILE A 129 -24.74 -37.24 0.46
C ILE A 129 -23.57 -36.81 1.33
N GLU A 130 -23.32 -37.47 2.46
CA GLU A 130 -22.18 -37.19 3.36
C GLU A 130 -20.85 -37.27 2.60
N ARG A 131 -20.62 -38.35 1.86
CA ARG A 131 -19.41 -38.51 1.05
C ARG A 131 -19.24 -37.41 0.00
N LEU A 132 -20.32 -36.99 -0.66
CA LEU A 132 -20.26 -35.92 -1.65
C LEU A 132 -19.98 -34.56 -1.01
N LYS A 133 -20.56 -34.29 0.17
CA LYS A 133 -20.24 -33.08 0.95
C LYS A 133 -18.76 -33.02 1.31
N ASP A 134 -18.19 -34.13 1.79
CA ASP A 134 -16.78 -34.19 2.16
C ASP A 134 -15.87 -33.87 0.96
N LEU A 135 -16.19 -34.41 -0.22
CA LEU A 135 -15.46 -34.10 -1.45
C LEU A 135 -15.58 -32.63 -1.86
N LEU A 136 -16.76 -32.02 -1.74
CA LEU A 136 -16.97 -30.59 -2.03
C LEU A 136 -16.18 -29.70 -1.05
N ILE A 137 -16.17 -30.04 0.24
CA ILE A 137 -15.41 -29.32 1.26
C ILE A 137 -13.90 -29.46 1.03
N LEU A 138 -13.42 -30.65 0.65
CA LEU A 138 -12.01 -30.88 0.32
C LEU A 138 -11.56 -30.07 -0.90
N ALA A 139 -12.39 -30.00 -1.95
CA ALA A 139 -12.09 -29.18 -3.11
C ALA A 139 -12.01 -27.69 -2.73
N LEU A 140 -12.99 -27.19 -1.95
CA LEU A 140 -12.99 -25.81 -1.46
C LEU A 140 -11.77 -25.51 -0.57
N SER A 141 -11.39 -26.43 0.31
CA SER A 141 -10.26 -26.23 1.23
C SER A 141 -8.90 -26.28 0.53
N SER A 142 -8.73 -27.18 -0.45
CA SER A 142 -7.53 -27.25 -1.31
C SER A 142 -7.28 -25.91 -2.01
N ASP A 143 -8.35 -25.31 -2.50
CA ASP A 143 -8.33 -24.06 -3.22
C ASP A 143 -8.08 -22.86 -2.30
N HIS A 144 -8.63 -22.87 -1.08
CA HIS A 144 -8.24 -21.90 -0.05
C HIS A 144 -6.75 -21.98 0.33
N VAL A 145 -6.17 -23.17 0.39
CA VAL A 145 -4.73 -23.37 0.66
C VAL A 145 -3.90 -22.81 -0.50
N THR A 146 -4.30 -23.08 -1.74
CA THR A 146 -3.65 -22.56 -2.95
C THR A 146 -3.65 -21.04 -2.97
N LEU A 147 -4.82 -20.42 -2.73
CA LEU A 147 -4.94 -18.96 -2.63
C LEU A 147 -4.10 -18.39 -1.48
N SER A 148 -4.09 -19.04 -0.32
CA SER A 148 -3.29 -18.62 0.84
C SER A 148 -1.79 -18.65 0.53
N HIS A 149 -1.34 -19.66 -0.22
CA HIS A 149 0.05 -19.75 -0.67
C HIS A 149 0.40 -18.63 -1.64
N ALA A 150 -0.45 -18.38 -2.64
CA ALA A 150 -0.26 -17.28 -3.59
C ALA A 150 -0.17 -15.92 -2.88
N ILE A 151 -1.04 -15.66 -1.89
CA ILE A 151 -0.97 -14.45 -1.07
C ILE A 151 0.38 -14.36 -0.33
N ALA A 152 0.85 -15.45 0.27
CA ALA A 152 2.12 -15.48 0.97
C ALA A 152 3.30 -15.19 0.03
N GLU A 153 3.31 -15.75 -1.17
CA GLU A 153 4.32 -15.48 -2.21
C GLU A 153 4.31 -14.01 -2.64
N TYR A 154 3.13 -13.45 -2.95
CA TYR A 154 2.98 -12.04 -3.31
C TYR A 154 3.48 -11.12 -2.19
N LEU A 155 3.14 -11.42 -0.93
CA LEU A 155 3.63 -10.67 0.22
C LEU A 155 5.15 -10.75 0.34
N GLN A 156 5.72 -11.95 0.21
CA GLN A 156 7.17 -12.13 0.29
C GLN A 156 7.91 -11.36 -0.82
N GLN A 157 7.39 -11.37 -2.04
CA GLN A 157 7.93 -10.58 -3.14
C GLN A 157 7.84 -9.08 -2.85
N ALA A 158 6.67 -8.59 -2.45
CA ALA A 158 6.47 -7.17 -2.15
C ALA A 158 7.39 -6.67 -1.02
N PHE A 159 7.56 -7.47 0.04
CA PHE A 159 8.50 -7.16 1.12
C PHE A 159 9.95 -7.18 0.64
N GLY A 160 10.33 -8.13 -0.21
CA GLY A 160 11.66 -8.19 -0.81
C GLY A 160 11.99 -6.93 -1.61
N GLU A 161 11.08 -6.48 -2.48
CA GLU A 161 11.24 -5.24 -3.26
C GLU A 161 11.33 -3.99 -2.38
N LEU A 162 10.53 -3.94 -1.30
CA LEU A 162 10.60 -2.83 -0.33
C LEU A 162 11.95 -2.81 0.39
N GLN A 163 12.45 -3.96 0.80
CA GLN A 163 13.73 -4.07 1.51
C GLN A 163 14.90 -3.68 0.60
N ASP A 164 14.88 -4.08 -0.67
CA ASP A 164 15.89 -3.69 -1.66
C ASP A 164 15.88 -2.16 -1.88
N LYS A 165 14.70 -1.57 -2.05
CA LYS A 165 14.55 -0.11 -2.17
C LYS A 165 15.04 0.63 -0.91
N GLN A 166 14.72 0.14 0.28
CA GLN A 166 15.22 0.70 1.53
C GLN A 166 16.74 0.63 1.63
N HIS A 167 17.34 -0.50 1.23
CA HIS A 167 18.79 -0.66 1.20
C HIS A 167 19.45 0.34 0.23
N LYS A 168 18.87 0.52 -0.96
CA LYS A 168 19.37 1.49 -1.94
C LYS A 168 19.34 2.93 -1.40
N ILE A 169 18.23 3.33 -0.77
CA ILE A 169 18.09 4.64 -0.13
C ILE A 169 19.16 4.82 0.97
N TYR A 170 19.38 3.79 1.79
CA TYR A 170 20.40 3.84 2.84
C TYR A 170 21.81 4.07 2.26
N CYS A 171 22.16 3.37 1.17
CA CYS A 171 23.45 3.58 0.50
C CYS A 171 23.58 4.99 -0.10
N GLU A 172 22.52 5.54 -0.70
CA GLU A 172 22.51 6.90 -1.22
C GLU A 172 22.69 7.94 -0.10
N LEU A 173 22.04 7.75 1.04
CA LEU A 173 22.21 8.60 2.22
C LEU A 173 23.65 8.59 2.75
N LEU A 174 24.27 7.40 2.82
CA LEU A 174 25.67 7.26 3.24
C LEU A 174 26.63 8.01 2.29
N ASN A 175 26.36 7.96 0.99
CA ASN A 175 27.15 8.71 0.01
C ASN A 175 26.98 10.22 0.19
N ILE A 176 25.74 10.70 0.39
CA ILE A 176 25.46 12.11 0.64
C ILE A 176 26.18 12.58 1.90
N ASP A 177 26.13 11.83 2.99
CA ASP A 177 26.80 12.16 4.26
C ASP A 177 28.33 12.31 4.08
N ASN A 178 28.95 11.41 3.31
CA ASN A 178 30.36 11.50 2.97
C ASN A 178 30.69 12.74 2.13
N HIS A 179 29.83 13.08 1.16
CA HIS A 179 29.98 14.30 0.37
C HIS A 179 29.83 15.57 1.21
N ILE A 180 28.84 15.62 2.12
CA ILE A 180 28.65 16.72 3.06
C ILE A 180 29.89 16.88 3.96
N THR A 181 30.40 15.77 4.49
CA THR A 181 31.62 15.78 5.33
C THR A 181 32.82 16.35 4.57
N LYS A 182 33.02 15.96 3.30
CA LYS A 182 34.09 16.52 2.45
C LYS A 182 33.90 18.01 2.18
N LEU A 183 32.68 18.44 1.85
CA LEU A 183 32.38 19.85 1.60
C LEU A 183 32.59 20.71 2.85
N SER A 184 32.23 20.20 4.04
CA SER A 184 32.48 20.90 5.30
C SER A 184 33.97 21.17 5.50
N ARG A 185 34.84 20.18 5.26
CA ARG A 185 36.29 20.35 5.37
C ARG A 185 36.84 21.39 4.40
N VAL A 186 36.39 21.34 3.14
CA VAL A 186 36.80 22.33 2.12
C VAL A 186 36.33 23.73 2.51
N SER A 187 35.12 23.85 3.07
CA SER A 187 34.59 25.13 3.57
C SER A 187 35.45 25.67 4.70
N ASP A 188 35.83 24.84 5.67
CA ASP A 188 36.70 25.24 6.78
C ASP A 188 38.08 25.69 6.28
N GLU A 189 38.70 24.93 5.38
CA GLU A 189 39.99 25.26 4.75
C GLU A 189 39.91 26.59 3.98
N MET A 190 38.83 26.82 3.23
CA MET A 190 38.61 28.07 2.50
C MET A 190 38.47 29.26 3.45
N THR A 191 37.75 29.10 4.56
CA THR A 191 37.53 30.15 5.56
C THR A 191 38.85 30.56 6.20
N ILE A 192 39.71 29.59 6.54
CA ILE A 192 41.05 29.84 7.07
C ILE A 192 41.92 30.57 6.02
N SER A 193 41.97 30.08 4.79
CA SER A 193 42.77 30.70 3.72
C SER A 193 42.31 32.13 3.39
N GLN A 194 41.00 32.40 3.42
CA GLN A 194 40.47 33.75 3.25
C GLN A 194 40.94 34.67 4.38
N LYS A 195 40.84 34.22 5.64
CA LYS A 195 41.29 35.00 6.80
C LYS A 195 42.78 35.35 6.69
N GLU A 196 43.63 34.38 6.36
CA GLU A 196 45.08 34.60 6.16
C GLU A 196 45.36 35.60 5.03
N LYS A 197 44.63 35.52 3.91
CA LYS A 197 44.76 36.48 2.80
C LYS A 197 44.35 37.90 3.21
N HIS A 198 43.27 38.03 3.98
CA HIS A 198 42.82 39.33 4.49
C HIS A 198 43.85 39.94 5.45
N GLU A 199 44.39 39.15 6.38
CA GLU A 199 45.44 39.59 7.32
C GLU A 199 46.72 39.98 6.56
N ALA A 200 47.17 39.17 5.60
CA ALA A 200 48.34 39.49 4.78
C ALA A 200 48.14 40.73 3.89
N SER A 201 46.91 40.96 3.40
CA SER A 201 46.59 42.17 2.64
C SER A 201 46.59 43.42 3.51
N ALA A 202 46.03 43.33 4.73
CA ALA A 202 46.05 44.43 5.70
C ALA A 202 47.48 44.78 6.11
N ASP A 203 48.33 43.78 6.37
CA ASP A 203 49.76 43.98 6.68
C ASP A 203 50.51 44.65 5.52
N ARG A 204 50.30 44.21 4.28
CA ARG A 204 50.88 44.86 3.10
C ARG A 204 50.43 46.31 2.94
N TYR A 205 49.14 46.57 3.14
CA TYR A 205 48.59 47.92 3.07
C TYR A 205 49.27 48.83 4.12
N TYR A 206 49.34 48.37 5.37
CA TYR A 206 50.00 49.08 6.46
C TYR A 206 51.47 49.38 6.15
N LYS A 207 52.24 48.37 5.72
CA LYS A 207 53.66 48.55 5.33
C LYS A 207 53.85 49.54 4.19
N THR A 208 52.93 49.55 3.21
CA THR A 208 52.97 50.50 2.09
C THR A 208 52.76 51.93 2.59
N LEU A 209 51.81 52.15 3.50
CA LEU A 209 51.59 53.47 4.11
C LEU A 209 52.81 53.96 4.90
N CYS A 210 53.43 53.09 5.70
CA CYS A 210 54.65 53.42 6.45
C CYS A 210 55.84 53.74 5.53
N TRP A 211 55.92 53.12 4.35
CA TRP A 211 56.97 53.42 3.38
C TRP A 211 56.76 54.78 2.70
N LEU A 212 55.51 55.13 2.37
CA LEU A 212 55.19 56.40 1.70
C LEU A 212 55.42 57.63 2.58
N SER A 213 55.31 57.49 3.90
CA SER A 213 55.46 58.62 4.84
C SER A 213 55.89 58.16 6.23
N ALA A 214 56.77 58.93 6.86
CA ALA A 214 57.13 58.77 8.27
C ALA A 214 56.06 59.30 9.24
N VAL A 215 55.02 59.96 8.73
CA VAL A 215 53.92 60.48 9.54
C VAL A 215 52.91 59.36 9.80
N ASP A 216 52.60 59.12 11.06
CA ASP A 216 51.50 58.24 11.45
C ASP A 216 50.15 58.91 11.14
N PHE A 217 49.65 58.65 9.93
CA PHE A 217 48.38 59.19 9.47
C PHE A 217 47.20 58.70 10.28
N GLU A 218 47.25 57.47 10.83
CA GLU A 218 46.17 56.92 11.63
C GLU A 218 46.06 57.65 12.97
N ALA A 219 47.17 57.81 13.69
CA ALA A 219 47.20 58.60 14.90
C ALA A 219 46.83 60.07 14.64
N THR A 220 47.29 60.64 13.52
CA THR A 220 46.97 62.03 13.15
C THR A 220 45.47 62.21 12.87
N HIS A 221 44.87 61.31 12.10
CA HIS A 221 43.44 61.30 11.81
C HIS A 221 42.62 61.08 13.08
N PHE A 222 42.99 60.10 13.91
CA PHE A 222 42.31 59.83 15.17
C PHE A 222 42.36 61.02 16.13
N ASN A 223 43.51 61.70 16.22
CA ASN A 223 43.64 62.92 17.02
C ASN A 223 42.80 64.06 16.44
N ALA A 224 42.71 64.20 15.12
CA ALA A 224 41.83 65.17 14.49
C ALA A 224 40.34 64.88 14.77
N CYS A 225 39.91 63.61 14.66
CA CYS A 225 38.54 63.20 15.01
C CYS A 225 38.23 63.44 16.49
N LYS A 226 39.18 63.24 17.40
CA LYS A 226 39.00 63.56 18.82
C LYS A 226 38.80 65.05 19.08
N LEU A 227 39.42 65.91 18.26
CA LEU A 227 39.29 67.36 18.36
C LEU A 227 38.03 67.88 17.64
N GLN A 228 37.37 67.05 16.85
CA GLN A 228 36.16 67.39 16.13
C GLN A 228 35.03 67.68 17.12
N GLN A 229 34.38 68.83 16.97
CA GLN A 229 33.19 69.17 17.75
C GLN A 229 31.94 68.66 17.03
N HIS A 230 31.04 68.04 17.78
CA HIS A 230 29.80 67.49 17.24
C HIS A 230 28.98 68.53 16.48
N GLY A 231 28.58 68.21 15.25
CA GLY A 231 27.80 69.08 14.38
C GLY A 231 28.63 70.00 13.47
N THR A 232 29.94 70.10 13.69
CA THR A 232 30.85 70.78 12.75
C THR A 232 30.98 69.96 11.46
N GLY A 233 31.15 70.61 10.31
CA GLY A 233 31.26 69.91 9.02
C GLY A 233 29.92 69.50 8.38
N LEU A 234 28.81 69.46 9.14
CA LEU A 234 27.48 69.14 8.58
C LEU A 234 27.04 70.10 7.47
N TRP A 235 27.41 71.39 7.56
CA TRP A 235 27.12 72.36 6.52
C TRP A 235 27.81 72.03 5.19
N LEU A 236 28.97 71.36 5.25
CA LEU A 236 29.73 70.91 4.09
C LEU A 236 29.11 69.63 3.52
N ILE A 237 28.88 68.62 4.37
CA ILE A 237 28.37 67.29 3.97
C ILE A 237 26.93 67.38 3.46
N ASN A 238 26.08 68.15 4.14
CA ASN A 238 24.68 68.37 3.75
C ASN A 238 24.52 69.51 2.73
N GLY A 239 25.62 70.18 2.38
CA GLY A 239 25.64 71.17 1.31
C GLY A 239 25.40 70.51 -0.05
N ARG A 240 25.22 71.32 -1.10
CA ARG A 240 25.02 70.79 -2.46
C ARG A 240 26.32 70.23 -3.06
N ASP A 241 27.43 70.89 -2.78
CA ASP A 241 28.69 70.65 -3.48
C ASP A 241 29.33 69.30 -3.12
N PHE A 242 29.20 68.85 -1.87
CA PHE A 242 29.85 67.61 -1.41
C PHE A 242 29.17 66.34 -1.96
N PRO A 243 27.83 66.16 -1.87
CA PRO A 243 27.17 65.00 -2.48
C PRO A 243 27.31 64.97 -4.02
N GLU A 244 27.29 66.13 -4.67
CA GLU A 244 27.50 66.23 -6.13
C GLU A 244 28.90 65.77 -6.53
N TRP A 245 29.93 66.18 -5.79
CA TRP A 245 31.28 65.68 -5.96
C TRP A 245 31.39 64.18 -5.66
N ALA A 246 30.85 63.72 -4.54
CA ALA A 246 30.95 62.32 -4.11
C ALA A 246 30.31 61.34 -5.12
N GLY A 247 29.31 61.79 -5.89
CA GLY A 247 28.68 61.00 -6.94
C GLY A 247 29.39 60.99 -8.29
N LYS A 248 30.50 61.74 -8.45
CA LYS A 248 31.20 61.90 -9.72
C LYS A 248 32.55 61.19 -9.71
N ASP A 249 32.69 60.17 -10.55
CA ASP A 249 33.96 59.46 -10.76
C ASP A 249 35.08 60.40 -11.25
N ASN A 250 36.31 60.17 -10.78
CA ASN A 250 37.53 60.91 -11.15
C ASN A 250 37.46 62.45 -10.94
N SER A 251 36.79 62.90 -9.88
CA SER A 251 36.66 64.33 -9.56
C SER A 251 37.44 64.74 -8.31
N ILE A 252 37.92 65.99 -8.26
CA ILE A 252 38.70 66.54 -7.13
C ILE A 252 37.86 67.58 -6.40
N PHE A 253 37.72 67.42 -5.08
CA PHE A 253 37.11 68.41 -4.21
C PHE A 253 38.19 69.18 -3.46
N TRP A 254 38.16 70.51 -3.57
CA TRP A 254 39.16 71.37 -2.97
C TRP A 254 38.53 72.32 -1.95
N LEU A 255 38.71 72.03 -0.66
CA LEU A 255 38.24 72.88 0.44
C LEU A 255 39.34 73.86 0.86
N HIS A 256 39.19 75.13 0.50
CA HIS A 256 40.14 76.19 0.86
C HIS A 256 39.66 77.05 2.02
N ALA A 257 40.58 77.40 2.93
CA ALA A 257 40.35 78.40 3.98
C ALA A 257 41.72 78.87 4.50
N ILE A 258 41.75 79.97 5.26
CA ILE A 258 42.99 80.43 5.90
C ILE A 258 43.58 79.36 6.86
N PRO A 259 44.90 79.32 7.09
CA PRO A 259 45.50 78.39 8.05
C PRO A 259 44.86 78.50 9.45
N GLY A 260 44.72 77.37 10.16
CA GLY A 260 44.16 77.35 11.52
C GLY A 260 42.63 77.32 11.63
N THR A 261 41.87 77.36 10.53
CA THR A 261 40.38 77.30 10.56
C THR A 261 39.78 75.91 10.80
N GLY A 262 40.59 74.94 11.23
CA GLY A 262 40.09 73.60 11.55
C GLY A 262 39.76 72.71 10.36
N LYS A 263 40.20 73.02 9.12
CA LYS A 263 39.93 72.19 7.93
C LYS A 263 40.23 70.69 8.11
N THR A 264 41.30 70.36 8.83
CA THR A 264 41.72 68.97 9.11
C THR A 264 40.87 68.30 10.18
N ILE A 265 40.19 69.08 11.03
CA ILE A 265 39.38 68.62 12.16
C ILE A 265 37.89 68.54 11.78
N LEU A 266 37.47 69.23 10.71
CA LEU A 266 36.13 69.16 10.13
C LEU A 266 35.74 67.73 9.77
#